data_AF-A0A072TJP7-F1
#
_entry.id   AF-A0A072TJP7-F1
#
_cell.length_a   1.000
_cell.length_b   1.000
_cell.length_c   1.000
_cell.angle_alpha   90.00
_cell.angle_beta   90.00
_cell.angle_gamma   90.00
#
_symmetry.space_group_name_H-M   'P 1'
#
loop_
_entity.id
_entity.type
_entity.pdbx_description
1 polymer ?
#
loop_
_entity_poly.entity_id
_entity_poly.type
_entity_poly.pdbx_seq_one_letter_code
_entity_poly.pdbx_strand_id
1 'polypeptide(L)'
;MASSKPMIIAEKTFHLQNFRKIRHIIEEQGWEEYLSSLEGPIYPQLVKEFWKNASIKRKKSHSFIKSKVIGVPVTITPKCIAKVIKCSEEGIDIEKYLYCNDLRPKVLRKLYDFSGGRTETKDLKPIVQQLFQIQVCNFMPKEGTHPTLTIDRVFLFFLLRKYKINLPLTIFNHMKSCIELSKQGNIDFIPYGRVITMLITHLEVVKKTRYRHLTEYLAPSWTSPLKLDEERMDMSWSRKTPSP
;
A
#
# COMPACT_ATOMS: atom_id res chain seq x y z
N MET A 1 23.96 -17.93 -6.30
CA MET A 1 22.74 -17.66 -5.50
C MET A 1 21.59 -17.56 -6.48
N ALA A 2 20.54 -18.38 -6.35
CA ALA A 2 19.42 -18.36 -7.27
C ALA A 2 18.75 -16.97 -7.22
N SER A 3 18.84 -16.22 -8.32
CA SER A 3 18.08 -14.98 -8.51
C SER A 3 16.60 -15.38 -8.59
N SER A 4 15.92 -15.39 -7.45
CA SER A 4 14.47 -15.61 -7.42
C SER A 4 13.82 -14.45 -8.16
N LYS A 5 13.06 -14.77 -9.21
CA LYS A 5 12.31 -13.79 -9.99
C LYS A 5 11.40 -12.98 -9.04
N PRO A 6 11.36 -11.65 -9.13
CA PRO A 6 10.67 -10.84 -8.14
C PRO A 6 9.18 -11.19 -8.07
N MET A 7 8.69 -11.39 -6.84
CA MET A 7 7.31 -11.78 -6.59
C MET A 7 6.40 -10.55 -6.65
N ILE A 8 5.21 -10.71 -7.25
CA ILE A 8 4.19 -9.64 -7.21
C ILE A 8 3.46 -9.73 -5.88
N ILE A 9 3.49 -8.65 -5.12
CA ILE A 9 2.64 -8.46 -3.95
C ILE A 9 1.28 -7.97 -4.46
N ALA A 10 0.32 -8.88 -4.40
CA ALA A 10 -1.08 -8.56 -4.54
C ALA A 10 -1.60 -7.98 -3.23
N GLU A 11 -2.34 -6.88 -3.34
CA GLU A 11 -3.17 -6.34 -2.29
C GLU A 11 -4.14 -7.41 -1.77
N LYS A 12 -4.54 -7.32 -0.51
CA LYS A 12 -5.34 -8.35 0.18
C LYS A 12 -6.80 -7.93 0.24
N THR A 13 -7.70 -8.84 -0.14
CA THR A 13 -9.14 -8.58 -0.03
C THR A 13 -9.59 -8.74 1.41
N PHE A 14 -10.51 -7.89 1.85
CA PHE A 14 -11.17 -8.06 3.14
C PHE A 14 -12.51 -7.36 3.15
N HIS A 15 -13.49 -7.96 3.83
CA HIS A 15 -14.79 -7.35 4.01
C HIS A 15 -14.75 -6.42 5.22
N LEU A 16 -14.90 -5.11 4.99
CA LEU A 16 -14.79 -4.07 6.02
C LEU A 16 -15.71 -4.31 7.24
N GLN A 17 -16.83 -4.98 7.02
CA GLN A 17 -17.79 -5.39 8.05
C GLN A 17 -17.22 -6.37 9.10
N ASN A 18 -16.17 -7.12 8.77
CA ASN A 18 -15.45 -7.98 9.72
C ASN A 18 -14.56 -7.15 10.67
N PHE A 19 -14.37 -5.85 10.41
CA PHE A 19 -13.41 -5.00 11.09
C PHE A 19 -14.09 -3.85 11.85
N ARG A 20 -15.06 -4.18 12.72
CA ARG A 20 -15.92 -3.19 13.43
C ARG A 20 -15.16 -2.01 14.03
N LYS A 21 -14.00 -2.24 14.66
CA LYS A 21 -13.22 -1.21 15.35
C LYS A 21 -12.55 -0.20 14.42
N ILE A 22 -12.20 -0.59 13.20
CA ILE A 22 -11.52 0.29 12.23
C ILE A 22 -12.42 0.72 11.07
N ARG A 23 -13.59 0.08 10.93
CA ARG A 23 -14.57 0.38 9.89
C ARG A 23 -14.86 1.88 9.80
N HIS A 24 -15.22 2.50 10.92
CA HIS A 24 -15.51 3.93 10.97
C HIS A 24 -14.31 4.80 10.54
N ILE A 25 -13.08 4.38 10.84
CA ILE A 25 -11.87 5.10 10.44
C ILE A 25 -11.71 5.08 8.92
N ILE A 26 -11.99 3.95 8.28
CA ILE A 26 -11.92 3.79 6.82
C ILE A 26 -13.06 4.54 6.12
N GLU A 27 -14.28 4.44 6.64
CA GLU A 27 -15.46 5.16 6.12
C GLU A 27 -15.28 6.67 6.22
N GLU A 28 -14.74 7.16 7.34
CA GLU A 28 -14.37 8.57 7.50
C GLU A 28 -13.30 9.02 6.51
N GLN A 29 -12.56 8.13 5.85
CA GLN A 29 -11.64 8.48 4.76
C GLN A 29 -12.31 8.47 3.38
N GLY A 30 -13.32 7.63 3.15
CA GLY A 30 -13.93 7.43 1.83
C GLY A 30 -13.12 6.46 0.96
N TRP A 31 -12.67 5.34 1.54
CA TRP A 31 -11.82 4.33 0.87
C TRP A 31 -12.54 3.01 0.59
N GLU A 32 -13.83 2.92 0.86
CA GLU A 32 -14.64 1.70 0.76
C GLU A 32 -14.71 1.19 -0.68
N GLU A 33 -14.86 2.11 -1.65
CA GLU A 33 -14.88 1.75 -3.06
C GLU A 33 -13.52 1.20 -3.52
N TYR A 34 -12.41 1.76 -3.03
CA TYR A 34 -11.09 1.21 -3.31
C TYR A 34 -10.97 -0.22 -2.76
N LEU A 35 -11.31 -0.42 -1.49
CA LEU A 35 -11.20 -1.73 -0.85
C LEU A 35 -12.09 -2.78 -1.52
N SER A 36 -13.30 -2.40 -1.92
CA SER A 36 -14.20 -3.27 -2.68
C SER A 36 -13.64 -3.62 -4.06
N SER A 37 -12.90 -2.69 -4.69
CA SER A 37 -12.27 -2.92 -5.99
C SER A 37 -11.08 -3.89 -5.94
N LEU A 38 -10.60 -4.28 -4.75
CA LEU A 38 -9.52 -5.26 -4.60
C LEU A 38 -9.93 -6.66 -5.04
N GLU A 39 -11.23 -6.99 -5.01
CA GLU A 39 -11.80 -8.24 -5.52
C GLU A 39 -11.83 -8.23 -7.05
N GLY A 40 -10.66 -8.35 -7.67
CA GLY A 40 -10.55 -8.37 -9.12
C GLY A 40 -9.27 -9.02 -9.61
N PRO A 41 -9.21 -9.31 -10.93
CA PRO A 41 -8.06 -9.97 -11.51
C PRO A 41 -6.84 -9.05 -11.45
N ILE A 42 -5.69 -9.68 -11.33
CA ILE A 42 -4.37 -9.12 -11.58
C ILE A 42 -3.87 -9.74 -12.87
N TYR A 43 -3.22 -8.97 -13.75
CA TYR A 43 -2.55 -9.49 -14.95
C TYR A 43 -1.04 -9.47 -14.75
N PRO A 44 -0.42 -10.55 -14.21
CA PRO A 44 0.94 -10.52 -13.68
C PRO A 44 2.00 -10.12 -14.69
N GLN A 45 1.84 -10.57 -15.95
CA GLN A 45 2.81 -10.26 -17.01
C GLN A 45 2.77 -8.79 -17.41
N LEU A 46 1.58 -8.18 -17.49
CA LEU A 46 1.44 -6.76 -17.76
C LEU A 46 1.96 -5.90 -16.60
N VAL A 47 1.74 -6.34 -15.35
CA VAL A 47 2.30 -5.70 -14.15
C VAL A 47 3.84 -5.75 -14.18
N LYS A 48 4.43 -6.90 -14.52
CA LYS A 48 5.89 -7.06 -14.68
C LYS A 48 6.44 -6.14 -15.76
N GLU A 49 5.80 -6.08 -16.92
CA GLU A 49 6.18 -5.16 -18.00
C GLU A 49 6.09 -3.69 -17.58
N PHE A 50 5.06 -3.33 -16.80
CA PHE A 50 4.96 -1.98 -16.24
C PHE A 50 6.17 -1.65 -15.36
N TRP A 51 6.50 -2.50 -14.38
CA TRP A 51 7.59 -2.24 -13.45
C TRP A 51 8.96 -2.26 -14.12
N LYS A 52 9.21 -3.22 -15.00
CA LYS A 52 10.46 -3.34 -15.77
C LYS A 52 10.79 -2.05 -16.53
N ASN A 53 9.78 -1.37 -17.06
CA ASN A 53 9.95 -0.17 -17.88
C ASN A 53 9.65 1.14 -17.11
N ALA A 54 9.37 1.06 -15.80
CA ALA A 54 8.96 2.21 -15.02
C ALA A 54 10.12 3.19 -14.76
N SER A 55 9.84 4.47 -14.94
CA SER A 55 10.79 5.55 -14.65
C SER A 55 10.08 6.79 -14.16
N ILE A 56 10.67 7.44 -13.15
CA ILE A 56 10.20 8.71 -12.63
C ILE A 56 10.69 9.82 -13.55
N LYS A 57 9.79 10.72 -13.92
CA LYS A 57 10.10 11.94 -14.67
C LYS A 57 9.61 13.14 -13.87
N ARG A 58 10.32 14.25 -14.00
CA ARG A 58 10.01 15.53 -13.35
C ARG A 58 9.78 16.58 -14.43
N LYS A 59 8.73 17.39 -14.27
CA LYS A 59 8.42 18.55 -15.11
C LYS A 59 7.97 19.68 -14.20
N LYS A 60 8.77 20.75 -14.11
CA LYS A 60 8.58 21.83 -13.13
C LYS A 60 8.46 21.25 -11.71
N SER A 61 7.44 21.65 -10.96
CA SER A 61 7.12 21.20 -9.61
C SER A 61 6.39 19.83 -9.54
N HIS A 62 6.11 19.19 -10.68
CA HIS A 62 5.35 17.95 -10.72
C HIS A 62 6.21 16.76 -11.15
N SER A 63 5.97 15.61 -10.52
CA SER A 63 6.56 14.33 -10.91
C SER A 63 5.47 13.38 -11.43
N PHE A 64 5.84 12.50 -12.35
CA PHE A 64 4.96 11.47 -12.91
C PHE A 64 5.77 10.22 -13.24
N ILE A 65 5.13 9.07 -13.28
CA ILE A 65 5.76 7.80 -13.63
C ILE A 65 5.46 7.52 -15.11
N LYS A 66 6.49 7.28 -15.91
CA LYS A 66 6.36 6.76 -17.28
C LYS A 66 6.73 5.28 -17.31
N SER A 67 6.01 4.52 -18.11
CA SER A 67 6.34 3.13 -18.45
C SER A 67 5.92 2.82 -19.89
N LYS A 68 6.31 1.64 -20.37
CA LYS A 68 5.89 1.09 -21.66
C LYS A 68 5.47 -0.37 -21.40
N VAL A 69 4.20 -0.67 -21.60
CA VAL A 69 3.64 -2.01 -21.38
C VAL A 69 3.23 -2.57 -22.73
N ILE A 70 3.83 -3.67 -23.17
CA ILE A 70 3.57 -4.30 -24.49
C ILE A 70 3.60 -3.30 -25.67
N GLY A 71 4.52 -2.34 -25.64
CA GLY A 71 4.61 -1.30 -26.67
C GLY A 71 3.72 -0.08 -26.44
N VAL A 72 2.76 -0.13 -25.51
CA VAL A 72 1.84 0.98 -25.20
C VAL A 72 2.47 1.90 -24.14
N PRO A 73 2.63 3.21 -24.41
CA PRO A 73 3.14 4.14 -23.42
C PRO A 73 2.11 4.37 -22.31
N VAL A 74 2.57 4.33 -21.06
CA VAL A 74 1.77 4.54 -19.86
C VAL A 74 2.35 5.72 -19.09
N THR A 75 1.49 6.64 -18.64
CA THR A 75 1.86 7.74 -17.74
C THR A 75 0.94 7.74 -16.54
N ILE A 76 1.51 7.64 -15.33
CA ILE A 76 0.78 7.62 -14.07
C ILE A 76 1.04 8.91 -13.30
N THR A 77 -0.05 9.47 -12.79
CA THR A 77 -0.10 10.64 -11.90
C THR A 77 -1.02 10.32 -10.72
N PRO A 78 -0.98 11.08 -9.60
CA PRO A 78 -1.95 10.93 -8.51
C PRO A 78 -3.40 10.94 -9.01
N LYS A 79 -3.74 11.81 -9.97
CA LYS A 79 -5.06 11.86 -10.61
C LYS A 79 -5.47 10.57 -11.32
N CYS A 80 -4.53 9.91 -12.01
CA CYS A 80 -4.80 8.61 -12.61
C CYS A 80 -5.13 7.56 -11.54
N ILE A 81 -4.40 7.59 -10.42
CA ILE A 81 -4.62 6.67 -9.29
C ILE A 81 -5.97 6.94 -8.66
N ALA A 82 -6.27 8.19 -8.30
CA ALA A 82 -7.56 8.61 -7.74
C ALA A 82 -8.74 8.10 -8.55
N LYS A 83 -8.67 8.23 -9.88
CA LYS A 83 -9.73 7.77 -10.77
C LYS A 83 -9.95 6.26 -10.73
N VAL A 84 -8.89 5.46 -10.65
CA VAL A 84 -9.05 3.99 -10.65
C VAL A 84 -9.40 3.45 -9.27
N ILE A 85 -8.81 3.98 -8.20
CA ILE A 85 -9.13 3.57 -6.83
C ILE A 85 -10.42 4.21 -6.31
N LYS A 86 -10.95 5.19 -7.05
CA LYS A 86 -12.16 5.96 -6.71
C LYS A 86 -12.09 6.66 -5.36
N CYS A 87 -10.93 7.25 -5.06
CA CYS A 87 -10.72 8.07 -3.87
C CYS A 87 -10.47 9.53 -4.25
N SER A 88 -10.79 10.44 -3.34
CA SER A 88 -10.47 11.87 -3.48
C SER A 88 -8.96 12.12 -3.53
N GLU A 89 -8.54 13.13 -4.30
CA GLU A 89 -7.18 13.69 -4.28
C GLU A 89 -6.99 14.72 -3.16
N GLU A 90 -8.01 14.96 -2.33
CA GLU A 90 -7.93 15.87 -1.19
C GLU A 90 -7.28 15.21 0.04
N GLY A 91 -6.92 16.04 1.00
CA GLY A 91 -6.31 15.62 2.26
C GLY A 91 -4.81 15.88 2.31
N ILE A 92 -4.20 15.44 3.40
CA ILE A 92 -2.82 15.74 3.73
C ILE A 92 -1.84 14.93 2.87
N ASP A 93 -0.73 15.57 2.52
CA ASP A 93 0.47 14.92 1.99
C ASP A 93 1.36 14.49 3.16
N ILE A 94 1.34 13.21 3.49
CA ILE A 94 2.06 12.66 4.65
C ILE A 94 3.59 12.76 4.51
N GLU A 95 4.14 12.84 3.29
CA GLU A 95 5.60 12.92 3.10
C GLU A 95 6.17 14.24 3.65
N LYS A 96 5.37 15.31 3.63
CA LYS A 96 5.77 16.62 4.20
C LYS A 96 6.05 16.57 5.70
N TYR A 97 5.60 15.52 6.38
CA TYR A 97 5.73 15.36 7.83
C TYR A 97 6.78 14.33 8.24
N LEU A 98 7.48 13.71 7.29
CA LEU A 98 8.44 12.63 7.56
C LEU A 98 9.56 13.05 8.52
N TYR A 99 10.00 14.30 8.41
CA TYR A 99 11.11 14.88 9.18
C TYR A 99 10.64 15.95 10.20
N CYS A 100 9.35 15.99 10.51
CA CYS A 100 8.81 16.92 11.50
C CYS A 100 9.16 16.43 12.92
N ASN A 101 10.21 16.99 13.52
CA ASN A 101 10.69 16.60 14.85
C ASN A 101 9.61 16.76 15.94
N ASP A 102 8.80 17.81 15.87
CA ASP A 102 7.71 18.09 16.83
C ASP A 102 6.58 17.06 16.76
N LEU A 103 6.47 16.33 15.65
CA LEU A 103 5.46 15.32 15.44
C LEU A 103 5.86 13.98 16.09
N ARG A 104 7.16 13.70 16.19
CA ARG A 104 7.68 12.40 16.66
C ARG A 104 7.16 12.00 18.05
N PRO A 105 7.20 12.85 19.10
CA PRO A 105 6.65 12.48 20.41
C PRO A 105 5.13 12.21 20.36
N LYS A 106 4.41 12.99 19.55
CA LYS A 106 2.95 12.87 19.38
C LYS A 106 2.58 11.56 18.70
N VAL A 107 3.35 11.18 17.68
CA VAL A 107 3.23 9.90 16.95
C VAL A 107 3.46 8.74 17.90
N LEU A 108 4.59 8.72 18.62
CA LEU A 108 4.92 7.61 19.51
C LEU A 108 3.82 7.39 20.56
N ARG A 109 3.35 8.47 21.21
CA ARG A 109 2.27 8.39 22.20
C ARG A 109 0.94 7.90 21.66
N LYS A 110 0.62 8.23 20.41
CA LYS A 110 -0.64 7.80 19.81
C LYS A 110 -0.60 6.32 19.47
N LEU A 111 0.51 5.84 18.91
CA LEU A 111 0.62 4.51 18.31
C LEU A 111 0.99 3.39 19.30
N TYR A 112 1.82 3.69 20.29
CA TYR A 112 2.42 2.68 21.17
C TYR A 112 1.81 2.70 22.57
N ASP A 113 1.82 1.54 23.22
CA ASP A 113 1.73 1.47 24.67
C ASP A 113 3.13 1.66 25.26
N PHE A 114 3.33 2.69 26.09
CA PHE A 114 4.67 3.11 26.53
C PHE A 114 5.25 2.27 27.67
N SER A 115 4.66 1.11 27.97
CA SER A 115 5.22 0.15 28.92
C SER A 115 6.59 -0.37 28.43
N GLY A 116 7.66 0.39 28.66
CA GLY A 116 9.05 -0.03 28.43
C GLY A 116 9.84 0.71 27.35
N GLY A 117 9.37 1.83 26.79
CA GLY A 117 10.17 2.69 25.90
C GLY A 117 10.53 2.09 24.52
N ARG A 118 9.90 0.99 24.13
CA ARG A 118 10.14 0.30 22.84
C ARG A 118 9.23 0.84 21.75
N THR A 119 9.66 0.71 20.49
CA THR A 119 8.89 1.21 19.32
C THR A 119 8.75 0.16 18.22
N GLU A 120 8.79 -1.12 18.57
CA GLU A 120 8.67 -2.21 17.60
C GLU A 120 7.21 -2.44 17.20
N THR A 121 6.95 -3.04 16.02
CA THR A 121 5.57 -3.29 15.55
C THR A 121 4.72 -4.06 16.56
N LYS A 122 5.32 -4.98 17.32
CA LYS A 122 4.64 -5.76 18.37
C LYS A 122 4.15 -4.90 19.56
N ASP A 123 4.74 -3.72 19.75
CA ASP A 123 4.43 -2.78 20.84
C ASP A 123 3.36 -1.76 20.43
N LEU A 124 2.90 -1.79 19.17
CA LEU A 124 1.77 -0.98 18.72
C LEU A 124 0.50 -1.39 19.48
N LYS A 125 -0.37 -0.41 19.79
CA LYS A 125 -1.69 -0.70 20.37
C LYS A 125 -2.48 -1.64 19.45
N PRO A 126 -3.37 -2.50 19.98
CA PRO A 126 -4.10 -3.50 19.19
C PRO A 126 -4.78 -2.95 17.93
N ILE A 127 -5.52 -1.85 18.05
CA ILE A 127 -6.19 -1.22 16.89
C ILE A 127 -5.19 -0.73 15.83
N VAL A 128 -3.99 -0.31 16.27
CA VAL A 128 -2.93 0.20 15.41
C VAL A 128 -2.23 -0.93 14.67
N GLN A 129 -2.09 -2.11 15.29
CA GLN A 129 -1.60 -3.31 14.62
C GLN A 129 -2.51 -3.71 13.45
N GLN A 130 -3.83 -3.70 13.66
CA GLN A 130 -4.81 -4.00 12.60
C GLN A 130 -4.72 -2.99 11.44
N LEU A 131 -4.68 -1.69 11.75
CA LEU A 131 -4.51 -0.65 10.72
C LEU A 131 -3.17 -0.76 10.00
N PHE A 132 -2.10 -1.09 10.72
CA PHE A 132 -0.78 -1.28 10.14
C PHE A 132 -0.78 -2.45 9.15
N GLN A 133 -1.41 -3.58 9.50
CA GLN A 133 -1.54 -4.72 8.59
C GLN A 133 -2.29 -4.34 7.31
N ILE A 134 -3.42 -3.63 7.42
CA ILE A 134 -4.16 -3.15 6.24
C ILE A 134 -3.31 -2.22 5.40
N GLN A 135 -2.57 -1.32 6.03
CA GLN A 135 -1.69 -0.39 5.35
C GLN A 135 -0.59 -1.12 4.56
N VAL A 136 0.15 -2.03 5.19
CA VAL A 136 1.25 -2.75 4.53
C VAL A 136 0.79 -3.84 3.56
N CYS A 137 -0.50 -4.19 3.57
CA CYS A 137 -1.08 -5.08 2.57
C CYS A 137 -1.71 -4.32 1.40
N ASN A 138 -2.26 -3.12 1.61
CA ASN A 138 -3.17 -2.50 0.62
C ASN A 138 -2.82 -1.06 0.21
N PHE A 139 -2.22 -0.27 1.10
CA PHE A 139 -1.95 1.16 0.83
C PHE A 139 -0.49 1.42 0.50
N MET A 140 0.42 0.71 1.15
CA MET A 140 1.85 0.74 0.90
C MET A 140 2.40 -0.69 1.01
N PRO A 141 2.16 -1.54 -0.01
CA PRO A 141 2.53 -2.97 0.02
C PRO A 141 4.04 -3.19 0.17
N LYS A 142 4.45 -4.00 1.14
CA LYS A 142 5.86 -4.32 1.43
C LYS A 142 6.06 -5.82 1.62
N GLU A 143 7.25 -6.33 1.27
CA GLU A 143 7.70 -7.68 1.64
C GLU A 143 8.85 -7.63 2.66
N GLY A 144 9.05 -8.73 3.40
CA GLY A 144 10.22 -8.92 4.25
C GLY A 144 10.36 -8.01 5.47
N THR A 145 11.51 -8.11 6.13
CA THR A 145 11.89 -7.34 7.33
C THR A 145 12.50 -5.99 6.94
N HIS A 146 11.91 -5.27 6.00
CA HIS A 146 12.46 -3.97 5.63
C HIS A 146 12.16 -2.93 6.72
N PRO A 147 13.19 -2.22 7.22
CA PRO A 147 13.01 -1.25 8.27
C PRO A 147 12.36 -0.01 7.67
N THR A 148 11.07 0.26 7.92
CA THR A 148 10.55 1.63 7.77
C THR A 148 9.22 1.84 8.47
N LEU A 149 9.29 2.03 9.78
CA LEU A 149 8.15 2.56 10.54
C LEU A 149 8.02 4.09 10.42
N THR A 150 8.91 4.82 9.74
CA THR A 150 8.87 6.29 9.78
C THR A 150 7.65 6.85 9.04
N ILE A 151 7.51 6.59 7.73
CA ILE A 151 6.34 7.05 6.96
C ILE A 151 5.07 6.33 7.42
N ASP A 152 5.20 5.05 7.78
CA ASP A 152 4.08 4.23 8.23
C ASP A 152 3.47 4.77 9.53
N ARG A 153 4.30 5.17 10.50
CA ARG A 153 3.82 5.76 11.75
C ARG A 153 3.16 7.11 11.51
N VAL A 154 3.66 7.92 10.58
CA VAL A 154 3.04 9.20 10.23
C VAL A 154 1.66 8.97 9.60
N PHE A 155 1.54 8.01 8.68
CA PHE A 155 0.25 7.60 8.09
C PHE A 155 -0.75 7.18 9.19
N LEU A 156 -0.36 6.22 10.04
CA LEU A 156 -1.22 5.73 11.13
C LEU A 156 -1.61 6.84 12.11
N PHE A 157 -0.68 7.74 12.42
CA PHE A 157 -0.94 8.85 13.32
C PHE A 157 -2.06 9.75 12.78
N PHE A 158 -1.96 10.17 11.52
CA PHE A 158 -2.97 11.04 10.92
C PHE A 158 -4.30 10.34 10.73
N LEU A 159 -4.28 9.05 10.36
CA LEU A 159 -5.47 8.24 10.24
C LEU A 159 -6.22 8.13 11.58
N LEU A 160 -5.52 7.84 12.68
CA LEU A 160 -6.10 7.79 14.04
C LEU A 160 -6.48 9.17 14.61
N ARG A 161 -6.00 10.24 13.99
CA ARG A 161 -6.38 11.63 14.29
C ARG A 161 -7.53 12.11 13.43
N LYS A 162 -8.07 11.26 12.56
CA LYS A 162 -9.20 11.56 11.65
C LYS A 162 -8.90 12.67 10.64
N TYR A 163 -7.63 12.92 10.35
CA TYR A 163 -7.29 13.78 9.21
C TYR A 163 -7.55 13.00 7.92
N LYS A 164 -8.14 13.67 6.93
CA LYS A 164 -8.25 13.13 5.57
C LYS A 164 -6.86 12.98 4.98
N ILE A 165 -6.50 11.77 4.54
CA ILE A 165 -5.22 11.48 3.89
C ILE A 165 -5.44 11.41 2.38
N ASN A 166 -4.54 12.06 1.64
CA ASN A 166 -4.49 11.94 0.18
C ASN A 166 -3.92 10.56 -0.19
N LEU A 167 -4.79 9.55 -0.22
CA LEU A 167 -4.41 8.17 -0.54
C LEU A 167 -3.85 8.03 -1.97
N PRO A 168 -4.40 8.67 -3.01
CA PRO A 168 -3.80 8.64 -4.35
C PRO A 168 -2.35 9.13 -4.37
N LEU A 169 -2.06 10.25 -3.69
CA LEU A 169 -0.70 10.78 -3.57
C LEU A 169 0.19 9.85 -2.74
N THR A 170 -0.34 9.26 -1.66
CA THR A 170 0.38 8.29 -0.82
C THR A 170 0.83 7.07 -1.63
N ILE A 171 -0.08 6.46 -2.39
CA ILE A 171 0.22 5.32 -3.28
C ILE A 171 1.24 5.75 -4.34
N PHE A 172 1.03 6.89 -4.99
CA PHE A 172 1.94 7.42 -6.02
C PHE A 172 3.37 7.61 -5.48
N ASN A 173 3.48 8.20 -4.30
CA ASN A 173 4.74 8.45 -3.63
C ASN A 173 5.47 7.16 -3.26
N HIS A 174 4.76 6.19 -2.68
CA HIS A 174 5.32 4.88 -2.41
C HIS A 174 5.74 4.14 -3.70
N MET A 175 4.96 4.23 -4.79
CA MET A 175 5.38 3.68 -6.09
C MET A 175 6.71 4.30 -6.57
N LYS A 176 6.90 5.62 -6.43
CA LYS A 176 8.18 6.26 -6.76
C LYS A 176 9.32 5.70 -5.92
N SER A 177 9.15 5.61 -4.60
CA SER A 177 10.18 5.05 -3.73
C SER A 177 10.56 3.62 -4.13
N CYS A 178 9.58 2.76 -4.43
CA CYS A 178 9.85 1.41 -4.92
C CYS A 178 10.59 1.40 -6.27
N ILE A 179 10.27 2.31 -7.20
CA ILE A 179 11.01 2.42 -8.48
C ILE A 179 12.47 2.81 -8.23
N GLU A 180 12.72 3.76 -7.31
CA GLU A 180 14.08 4.20 -6.96
C GLU A 180 14.87 3.06 -6.29
N LEU A 181 14.26 2.36 -5.33
CA LEU A 181 14.87 1.23 -4.64
C LEU A 181 15.15 0.05 -5.59
N SER A 182 14.24 -0.25 -6.52
CA SER A 182 14.43 -1.32 -7.52
C SER A 182 15.66 -1.07 -8.38
N LYS A 183 15.89 0.19 -8.79
CA LYS A 183 17.08 0.56 -9.59
C LYS A 183 18.39 0.43 -8.82
N GLN A 184 18.33 0.51 -7.49
CA GLN A 184 19.47 0.31 -6.60
C GLN A 184 19.68 -1.17 -6.25
N GLY A 185 18.81 -2.08 -6.71
CA GLY A 185 18.84 -3.49 -6.32
C GLY A 185 18.34 -3.75 -4.89
N ASN A 186 17.64 -2.79 -4.29
CA ASN A 186 17.27 -2.80 -2.87
C ASN A 186 15.88 -3.40 -2.59
N ILE A 187 15.14 -3.81 -3.62
CA ILE A 187 13.90 -4.58 -3.48
C ILE A 187 13.87 -5.73 -4.48
N ASP A 188 13.35 -6.86 -4.03
CA ASP A 188 13.16 -8.11 -4.78
C ASP A 188 11.68 -8.44 -5.00
N PHE A 189 10.79 -7.47 -4.77
CA PHE A 189 9.35 -7.60 -4.95
C PHE A 189 8.75 -6.51 -5.85
N ILE A 190 7.54 -6.79 -6.34
CA ILE A 190 6.74 -5.90 -7.18
C ILE A 190 5.45 -5.53 -6.43
N PRO A 191 5.29 -4.28 -5.93
CA PRO A 191 4.07 -3.89 -5.25
C PRO A 191 2.96 -3.52 -6.24
N TYR A 192 1.74 -3.38 -5.70
CA TYR A 192 0.57 -2.84 -6.39
C TYR A 192 0.06 -3.67 -7.57
N GLY A 193 0.08 -5.00 -7.45
CA GLY A 193 -0.40 -5.88 -8.53
C GLY A 193 -1.82 -5.53 -8.99
N ARG A 194 -2.72 -5.26 -8.04
CA ARG A 194 -4.11 -4.90 -8.32
C ARG A 194 -4.26 -3.47 -8.81
N VAL A 195 -3.70 -2.48 -8.10
CA VAL A 195 -3.80 -1.07 -8.52
C VAL A 195 -3.21 -0.86 -9.91
N ILE A 196 -2.08 -1.50 -10.24
CA ILE A 196 -1.50 -1.42 -11.59
C ILE A 196 -2.41 -2.08 -12.61
N THR A 197 -2.99 -3.24 -12.30
CA THR A 197 -3.96 -3.87 -13.20
C THR A 197 -5.16 -2.96 -13.48
N MET A 198 -5.65 -2.23 -12.47
CA MET A 198 -6.71 -1.24 -12.63
C MET A 198 -6.26 -0.07 -13.52
N LEU A 199 -5.05 0.46 -13.31
CA LEU A 199 -4.46 1.52 -14.13
C LEU A 199 -4.32 1.12 -15.60
N ILE A 200 -3.71 -0.03 -15.89
CA ILE A 200 -3.49 -0.48 -17.27
C ILE A 200 -4.81 -0.87 -17.96
N THR A 201 -5.82 -1.30 -17.20
CA THR A 201 -7.18 -1.52 -17.73
C THR A 201 -7.81 -0.18 -18.09
N HIS A 202 -7.73 0.81 -17.20
CA HIS A 202 -8.24 2.16 -17.43
C HIS A 202 -7.59 2.85 -18.64
N LEU A 203 -6.29 2.62 -18.84
CA LEU A 203 -5.51 3.15 -19.96
C LEU A 203 -5.63 2.30 -21.25
N GLU A 204 -6.61 1.41 -21.31
CA GLU A 204 -6.92 0.52 -22.44
C GLU A 204 -5.77 -0.42 -22.86
N VAL A 205 -4.75 -0.62 -22.02
CA VAL A 205 -3.65 -1.56 -22.33
C VAL A 205 -4.21 -2.97 -22.47
N VAL A 206 -5.05 -3.42 -21.54
CA VAL A 206 -5.68 -4.75 -21.57
C VAL A 206 -6.52 -4.95 -22.84
N LYS A 207 -7.29 -3.93 -23.24
CA LYS A 207 -8.07 -3.93 -24.47
C LYS A 207 -7.15 -4.06 -25.70
N LYS A 208 -6.06 -3.31 -25.76
CA LYS A 208 -5.04 -3.42 -26.83
C LYS A 208 -4.32 -4.77 -26.83
N THR A 209 -4.04 -5.35 -25.66
CA THR A 209 -3.48 -6.70 -25.54
C THR A 209 -4.38 -7.73 -26.23
N ARG A 210 -5.69 -7.65 -25.99
CA ARG A 210 -6.69 -8.53 -26.63
C ARG A 210 -6.71 -8.37 -28.15
N TYR A 211 -6.74 -7.13 -28.65
CA TYR A 211 -6.74 -6.87 -30.09
C TYR A 211 -5.47 -7.36 -30.79
N ARG A 212 -4.34 -7.43 -30.08
CA ARG A 212 -3.07 -7.95 -30.61
C ARG A 212 -2.91 -9.46 -30.44
N HIS A 213 -3.92 -10.15 -29.93
CA HIS A 213 -3.89 -11.59 -29.65
C HIS A 213 -2.75 -12.04 -28.72
N LEU A 214 -2.29 -11.16 -27.81
CA LEU A 214 -1.23 -11.45 -26.83
C LEU A 214 -1.81 -12.11 -25.56
N THR A 215 -2.47 -13.26 -25.73
CA THR A 215 -3.26 -13.91 -24.67
C THR A 215 -2.45 -14.34 -23.45
N GLU A 216 -1.16 -14.63 -23.63
CA GLU A 216 -0.22 -14.99 -22.56
C GLU A 216 -0.04 -13.88 -21.52
N TYR A 217 -0.30 -12.62 -21.89
CA TYR A 217 -0.27 -11.48 -20.98
C TYR A 217 -1.55 -11.29 -20.17
N LEU A 218 -2.62 -12.03 -20.51
CA LEU A 218 -3.96 -11.88 -19.94
C LEU A 218 -4.34 -13.02 -18.99
N ALA A 219 -3.45 -13.97 -18.73
CA ALA A 219 -3.65 -14.98 -17.70
C ALA A 219 -3.82 -14.30 -16.32
N PRO A 220 -5.00 -14.41 -15.67
CA PRO A 220 -5.27 -13.70 -14.43
C PRO A 220 -4.67 -14.42 -13.22
N SER A 221 -4.30 -13.66 -12.21
CA SER A 221 -4.15 -14.15 -10.83
C SER A 221 -5.10 -13.39 -9.91
N TRP A 222 -5.39 -13.93 -8.73
CA TRP A 222 -6.36 -13.36 -7.79
C TRP A 222 -5.71 -12.97 -6.48
N THR A 223 -6.25 -11.93 -5.87
CA THR A 223 -5.89 -11.48 -4.52
C THR A 223 -6.29 -12.53 -3.49
N SER A 224 -5.50 -12.65 -2.42
CA SER A 224 -5.84 -13.51 -1.28
C SER A 224 -6.53 -12.70 -0.17
N PRO A 225 -7.42 -13.33 0.61
CA PRO A 225 -8.01 -12.67 1.78
C PRO A 225 -6.94 -12.23 2.79
N LEU A 226 -7.14 -11.08 3.42
CA LEU A 226 -6.36 -10.63 4.56
C LEU A 226 -6.69 -11.56 5.74
N LYS A 227 -5.68 -12.30 6.22
CA LYS A 227 -5.77 -13.07 7.46
C LYS A 227 -5.26 -12.19 8.59
N LEU A 228 -6.16 -11.79 9.49
CA LEU A 228 -5.75 -11.22 10.78
C LEU A 228 -5.55 -12.38 11.75
N ASP A 229 -4.38 -12.50 12.36
CA ASP A 229 -4.18 -13.44 13.46
C ASP A 229 -4.88 -12.91 14.72
N GLU A 230 -6.15 -13.27 14.94
CA GLU A 230 -6.85 -12.96 16.19
C GLU A 230 -6.17 -13.62 17.40
N GLU A 231 -5.64 -14.85 17.24
CA GLU A 231 -5.01 -15.65 18.30
C GLU A 231 -3.72 -15.05 18.89
N ARG A 232 -2.95 -14.28 18.09
CA ARG A 232 -1.75 -13.59 18.60
C ARG A 232 -2.10 -12.45 19.55
N MET A 233 -3.31 -11.90 19.47
CA MET A 233 -3.73 -10.77 20.28
C MET A 233 -4.16 -11.21 21.69
N ASP A 234 -4.86 -12.34 21.83
CA ASP A 234 -5.35 -12.86 23.13
C ASP A 234 -4.26 -13.53 23.98
N MET A 235 -3.25 -14.12 23.35
CA MET A 235 -2.09 -14.72 24.02
C MET A 235 -1.17 -13.68 24.72
N SER A 236 -1.28 -12.40 24.35
CA SER A 236 -0.52 -11.31 25.00
C SER A 236 -1.14 -10.84 26.31
N TRP A 237 -2.45 -11.06 26.49
CA TRP A 237 -3.20 -10.67 27.69
C TRP A 237 -3.22 -11.76 28.76
N SER A 238 -3.14 -13.03 28.36
CA SER A 238 -3.18 -14.18 29.29
C SER A 238 -1.89 -14.40 30.11
N ARG A 239 -0.82 -13.61 29.87
CA ARG A 239 0.45 -13.66 30.63
C ARG A 239 0.61 -12.50 31.63
N LYS A 240 -0.49 -11.92 32.10
CA LYS A 240 -0.47 -10.93 33.19
C LYS A 240 -1.42 -11.34 34.31
N THR A 241 -1.09 -12.43 35.00
CA THR A 241 -1.46 -12.60 36.41
C THR A 241 -0.17 -12.53 37.22
N PRO A 242 -0.01 -11.59 38.16
CA PRO A 242 1.09 -11.66 39.11
C PRO A 242 0.80 -12.81 40.07
N SER A 243 1.69 -13.80 40.10
CA SER A 243 1.74 -14.74 41.22
C SER A 243 2.11 -13.97 42.50
N PRO A 244 1.55 -14.36 43.66
CA PRO A 244 1.54 -13.57 44.90
C PRO A 244 2.92 -13.22 45.46
#